data_AF-A0A1I2HQ56-F1
#
_entry.id   AF-A0A1I2HQ56-F1
#
_cell.length_a   1.000
_cell.length_b   1.000
_cell.length_c   1.000
_cell.angle_alpha   90.00
_cell.angle_beta   90.00
_cell.angle_gamma   90.00
#
_symmetry.space_group_name_H-M   'P 1'
#
loop_
_entity.id
_entity.type
_entity.pdbx_description
1 polymer ?
#
loop_
_entity_poly.entity_id
_entity_poly.type
_entity_poly.pdbx_seq_one_letter_code
_entity_poly.pdbx_strand_id
1 'polypeptide(L)'
;MTPRGVGAGKPGPAGPGRRSPWRDPAGDSGTGWIAGGVAVMAAAVALGACAGGAPTVCPAIGWTNAVIVELADDWPPVEGGSLTVDCAPMCGWAVVEDAPLAEQDHLAVPLEGPTAVVQLDMSAPDAVSIRVLGPDKTELADVDTDLDWRRVGGSEQCGGPMEATVVVPAP
;
A
#
# COMPACT_ATOMS: atom_id res chain seq x y z
N MET A 1 43.94 2.82 -45.89
CA MET A 1 44.43 2.11 -47.08
C MET A 1 43.27 1.93 -48.04
N THR A 2 43.21 2.76 -49.05
CA THR A 2 42.35 2.63 -50.23
C THR A 2 42.91 1.53 -51.13
N PRO A 3 42.07 0.88 -51.93
CA PRO A 3 42.41 0.76 -53.34
C PRO A 3 41.31 1.34 -54.23
N ARG A 4 41.78 2.20 -55.15
CA ARG A 4 41.10 2.66 -56.36
C ARG A 4 41.38 1.67 -57.50
N GLY A 5 40.48 1.65 -58.48
CA GLY A 5 40.70 1.14 -59.85
C GLY A 5 39.35 0.68 -60.43
N VAL A 6 38.51 1.52 -61.03
CA VAL A 6 38.59 2.33 -62.27
C VAL A 6 38.60 1.50 -63.56
N GLY A 7 37.57 1.72 -64.38
CA GLY A 7 37.60 1.62 -65.85
C GLY A 7 36.55 0.67 -66.43
N ALA A 8 35.77 0.94 -67.47
CA ALA A 8 35.30 2.12 -68.20
C ALA A 8 34.51 1.55 -69.41
N GLY A 9 33.36 2.12 -69.79
CA GLY A 9 32.67 1.73 -71.02
C GLY A 9 31.34 2.46 -71.25
N LYS A 10 31.40 3.61 -71.93
CA LYS A 10 30.29 4.36 -72.59
C LYS A 10 30.18 3.88 -74.07
N PRO A 11 29.30 4.38 -74.97
CA PRO A 11 28.05 5.17 -74.85
C PRO A 11 26.86 4.82 -75.82
N GLY A 12 25.64 5.23 -75.46
CA GLY A 12 24.60 5.88 -76.32
C GLY A 12 23.69 5.03 -77.23
N PRO A 13 22.70 5.63 -77.94
CA PRO A 13 21.64 6.53 -77.45
C PRO A 13 20.22 6.25 -78.06
N ALA A 14 19.25 7.08 -77.62
CA ALA A 14 18.07 7.59 -78.36
C ALA A 14 16.71 6.84 -78.33
N GLY A 15 15.66 7.60 -77.98
CA GLY A 15 14.27 7.33 -78.37
C GLY A 15 13.20 7.96 -77.44
N PRO A 16 12.46 9.01 -77.86
CA PRO A 16 11.39 9.64 -77.09
C PRO A 16 9.97 9.26 -77.58
N GLY A 17 8.96 9.30 -76.70
CA GLY A 17 7.52 9.34 -77.08
C GLY A 17 6.62 8.53 -76.13
N ARG A 18 5.97 9.15 -75.14
CA ARG A 18 4.64 9.83 -75.15
C ARG A 18 3.42 8.90 -75.20
N ARG A 19 2.60 9.07 -74.14
CA ARG A 19 1.12 8.96 -73.99
C ARG A 19 0.50 7.59 -73.72
N SER A 20 0.06 7.40 -72.48
CA SER A 20 -1.10 6.57 -72.13
C SER A 20 -2.28 7.48 -71.78
N PRO A 21 -3.48 7.28 -72.38
CA PRO A 21 -4.70 7.93 -71.93
C PRO A 21 -5.46 7.03 -70.94
N TRP A 22 -5.83 7.66 -69.85
CA TRP A 22 -6.92 7.39 -68.91
C TRP A 22 -7.97 6.34 -69.29
N ARG A 23 -8.27 5.46 -68.33
CA ARG A 23 -9.64 5.06 -67.97
C ARG A 23 -9.74 4.99 -66.45
N ASP A 24 -10.43 5.96 -65.86
CA ASP A 24 -11.08 5.78 -64.57
C ASP A 24 -12.35 4.94 -64.77
N PRO A 25 -12.72 4.11 -63.79
CA PRO A 25 -14.11 3.87 -63.50
C PRO A 25 -14.47 4.53 -62.15
N ALA A 26 -15.44 5.43 -62.23
CA ALA A 26 -16.23 5.87 -61.10
C ALA A 26 -17.13 4.73 -60.57
N GLY A 27 -17.44 4.79 -59.27
CA GLY A 27 -18.58 4.11 -58.65
C GLY A 27 -18.19 3.12 -57.55
N ASP A 28 -18.34 3.48 -56.27
CA ASP A 28 -19.61 3.27 -55.55
C ASP A 28 -19.47 3.30 -54.02
N SER A 29 -20.52 3.89 -53.40
CA SER A 29 -21.15 3.44 -52.15
C SER A 29 -20.45 3.64 -50.80
N GLY A 30 -20.50 4.87 -50.28
CA GLY A 30 -21.37 5.30 -49.15
C GLY A 30 -21.71 4.41 -47.93
N THR A 31 -21.24 3.17 -47.78
CA THR A 31 -21.77 2.22 -46.76
C THR A 31 -20.70 1.71 -45.78
N GLY A 32 -19.42 2.05 -45.98
CA GLY A 32 -18.31 1.53 -45.17
C GLY A 32 -18.17 2.10 -43.75
N TRP A 33 -18.74 3.28 -43.48
CA TRP A 33 -18.46 4.03 -42.24
C TRP A 33 -19.24 3.51 -41.02
N ILE A 34 -20.41 2.90 -41.23
CA ILE A 34 -21.24 2.40 -40.12
C ILE A 34 -20.69 1.07 -39.58
N ALA A 35 -20.14 0.22 -40.46
CA ALA A 35 -19.54 -1.05 -40.06
C ALA A 35 -18.23 -0.86 -39.25
N GLY A 36 -17.45 0.18 -39.57
CA GLY A 36 -16.22 0.51 -38.85
C GLY A 36 -16.46 0.99 -37.41
N GLY A 37 -17.52 1.79 -37.19
CA GLY A 37 -17.82 2.35 -35.86
C GLY A 37 -18.25 1.29 -34.83
N VAL A 38 -19.03 0.30 -35.24
CA VAL A 38 -19.51 -0.78 -34.34
C VAL A 38 -18.37 -1.71 -33.93
N ALA A 39 -17.46 -2.04 -34.84
CA ALA A 39 -16.31 -2.89 -34.54
C ALA A 39 -15.33 -2.23 -33.55
N VAL A 40 -15.13 -0.91 -33.65
CA VAL A 40 -14.25 -0.15 -32.74
C VAL A 40 -14.87 -0.05 -31.33
N MET A 41 -16.18 0.16 -31.22
CA MET A 41 -16.86 0.19 -29.92
C MET A 41 -16.87 -1.18 -29.22
N ALA A 42 -17.08 -2.28 -29.97
CA ALA A 42 -17.02 -3.62 -29.42
C ALA A 42 -15.60 -3.99 -28.92
N ALA A 43 -14.55 -3.58 -29.65
CA ALA A 43 -13.17 -3.76 -29.22
C ALA A 43 -12.82 -2.93 -27.96
N ALA A 44 -13.32 -1.69 -27.86
CA ALA A 44 -13.11 -0.85 -26.68
C ALA A 44 -13.80 -1.41 -25.42
N VAL A 45 -15.01 -1.96 -25.55
CA VAL A 45 -15.73 -2.63 -24.44
C VAL A 45 -15.02 -3.92 -24.02
N ALA A 46 -14.48 -4.68 -24.97
CA ALA A 46 -13.71 -5.90 -24.67
C ALA A 46 -12.39 -5.60 -23.93
N LEU A 47 -11.72 -4.48 -24.24
CA LEU A 47 -10.51 -4.05 -23.53
C LEU A 47 -10.80 -3.48 -22.13
N GLY A 48 -11.95 -2.85 -21.92
CA GLY A 48 -12.40 -2.38 -20.59
C GLY A 48 -12.72 -3.52 -19.61
N ALA A 49 -13.06 -4.70 -20.11
CA ALA A 49 -13.34 -5.89 -19.29
C ALA A 49 -12.09 -6.47 -18.61
N CYS A 50 -10.87 -6.16 -19.08
CA CYS A 50 -9.63 -6.61 -18.45
C CYS A 50 -9.27 -5.85 -17.17
N ALA A 51 -9.91 -4.72 -16.88
CA ALA A 51 -9.72 -3.99 -15.61
C ALA A 51 -10.59 -4.54 -14.47
N GLY A 52 -11.62 -5.33 -14.77
CA GLY A 52 -12.57 -5.88 -13.78
C GLY A 52 -12.21 -7.25 -13.22
N GLY A 53 -11.06 -7.83 -13.58
CA GLY A 53 -10.71 -9.22 -13.25
C GLY A 53 -9.25 -9.47 -12.85
N ALA A 54 -8.45 -8.43 -12.62
CA ALA A 54 -7.12 -8.63 -12.05
C ALA A 54 -7.26 -9.09 -10.59
N PRO A 55 -6.55 -10.15 -10.15
CA PRO A 55 -6.57 -10.53 -8.75
C PRO A 55 -6.02 -9.38 -7.91
N THR A 56 -6.71 -9.03 -6.83
CA THR A 56 -6.18 -8.07 -5.87
C THR A 56 -4.86 -8.62 -5.32
N VAL A 57 -3.78 -7.91 -5.56
CA VAL A 57 -2.46 -8.22 -5.01
C VAL A 57 -2.21 -7.29 -3.83
N CYS A 58 -2.01 -7.87 -2.65
CA CYS A 58 -1.70 -7.09 -1.46
C CYS A 58 -0.21 -6.77 -1.47
N PRO A 59 0.19 -5.49 -1.39
CA PRO A 59 1.60 -5.14 -1.32
C PRO A 59 2.20 -5.75 -0.05
N ALA A 60 3.42 -6.27 -0.13
CA ALA A 60 4.16 -6.79 1.01
C ALA A 60 4.74 -5.65 1.89
N ILE A 61 3.90 -4.65 2.18
CA ILE A 61 4.23 -3.55 3.08
C ILE A 61 3.67 -3.92 4.45
N GLY A 62 4.54 -4.01 5.46
CA GLY A 62 4.11 -4.18 6.84
C GLY A 62 3.38 -2.93 7.35
N TRP A 63 2.45 -3.13 8.28
CA TRP A 63 1.79 -2.07 9.02
C TRP A 63 1.95 -2.31 10.51
N THR A 64 1.73 -1.29 11.32
CA THR A 64 1.67 -1.41 12.77
C THR A 64 0.24 -1.20 13.24
N ASN A 65 -0.13 -1.88 14.33
CA ASN A 65 -1.34 -1.56 15.07
C ASN A 65 -0.98 -0.65 16.25
N ALA A 66 -1.97 0.03 16.82
CA ALA A 66 -1.71 0.92 17.95
C ALA A 66 -2.79 0.80 19.03
N VAL A 67 -2.35 0.74 20.29
CA VAL A 67 -3.22 0.97 21.44
C VAL A 67 -3.00 2.40 21.90
N ILE A 68 -4.05 3.21 21.84
CA ILE A 68 -4.07 4.57 22.37
C ILE A 68 -4.57 4.47 23.81
N VAL A 69 -3.69 4.76 24.76
CA VAL A 69 -4.02 4.74 26.18
C VAL A 69 -4.21 6.17 26.65
N GLU A 70 -5.40 6.44 27.17
CA GLU A 70 -5.80 7.73 27.72
C GLU A 70 -5.95 7.61 29.24
N LEU A 71 -5.35 8.52 29.98
CA LEU A 71 -5.61 8.69 31.40
C LEU A 71 -6.90 9.50 31.55
N ALA A 72 -7.80 9.07 32.45
CA ALA A 72 -9.01 9.81 32.76
C ALA A 72 -8.71 11.25 33.23
N ASP A 73 -9.67 12.17 33.06
CA ASP A 73 -9.48 13.61 33.31
C ASP A 73 -9.10 13.96 34.77
N ASP A 74 -9.40 13.07 35.72
CA ASP A 74 -9.15 13.25 37.16
C ASP A 74 -7.79 12.73 37.63
N TRP A 75 -6.93 12.28 36.72
CA TRP A 75 -5.57 11.86 37.05
C TRP A 75 -4.70 13.02 37.57
N PRO A 76 -3.90 12.78 38.63
CA PRO A 76 -2.82 13.70 38.98
C PRO A 76 -1.72 13.68 37.90
N PRO A 77 -0.97 14.77 37.71
CA PRO A 77 0.18 14.78 36.80
C PRO A 77 1.22 13.70 37.17
N VAL A 78 1.61 12.87 36.21
CA VAL A 78 2.59 11.77 36.38
C VAL A 78 3.89 12.07 35.63
N GLU A 79 4.57 13.15 36.01
CA GLU A 79 5.83 13.55 35.36
C GLU A 79 6.92 12.50 35.56
N GLY A 80 7.52 12.05 34.45
CA GLY A 80 8.57 11.02 34.48
C GLY A 80 8.06 9.60 34.76
N GLY A 81 6.74 9.40 34.77
CA GLY A 81 6.13 8.07 34.83
C GLY A 81 6.34 7.25 33.56
N SER A 82 5.91 6.00 33.62
CA SER A 82 5.89 5.09 32.48
C SER A 82 4.61 4.27 32.45
N LEU A 83 4.18 3.91 31.26
CA LEU A 83 3.12 2.96 31.02
C LEU A 83 3.74 1.62 30.65
N THR A 84 3.24 0.52 31.23
CA THR A 84 3.54 -0.82 30.77
C THR A 84 2.28 -1.51 30.25
N VAL A 85 2.45 -2.30 29.19
CA VAL A 85 1.38 -3.07 28.56
C VAL A 85 1.83 -4.51 28.44
N ASP A 86 1.07 -5.42 29.03
CA ASP A 86 1.22 -6.85 28.88
C ASP A 86 0.13 -7.38 27.92
N CYS A 87 0.53 -8.18 26.95
CA CYS A 87 -0.35 -8.72 25.92
C CYS A 87 -0.41 -10.24 25.97
N ALA A 88 -1.61 -10.80 25.76
CA ALA A 88 -1.78 -12.23 25.53
C ALA A 88 -2.30 -12.48 24.10
N PRO A 89 -1.64 -13.30 23.27
CA PRO A 89 -0.42 -14.07 23.58
C PRO A 89 0.89 -13.24 23.50
N MET A 90 0.91 -12.14 22.73
CA MET A 90 2.09 -11.29 22.56
C MET A 90 1.72 -9.92 22.01
N CYS A 91 2.53 -8.91 22.29
CA CYS A 91 2.43 -7.55 21.75
C CYS A 91 3.08 -7.41 20.36
N GLY A 92 4.08 -8.23 20.05
CA GLY A 92 4.82 -8.15 18.79
C GLY A 92 6.15 -8.90 18.82
N TRP A 93 6.96 -8.70 17.79
CA TRP A 93 8.28 -9.33 17.67
C TRP A 93 9.39 -8.32 17.95
N ALA A 94 10.33 -8.68 18.82
CA ALA A 94 11.59 -7.98 18.94
C ALA A 94 12.50 -8.36 17.77
N VAL A 95 12.83 -7.38 16.94
CA VAL A 95 13.86 -7.52 15.91
C VAL A 95 15.13 -6.86 16.43
N VAL A 96 16.06 -7.68 16.92
CA VAL A 96 17.38 -7.23 17.35
C VAL A 96 18.41 -7.70 16.33
N GLU A 97 19.28 -6.79 15.90
CA GLU A 97 20.36 -7.10 14.97
C GLU A 97 21.23 -8.23 15.54
N ASP A 98 21.58 -9.20 14.69
CA ASP A 98 22.37 -10.39 15.04
C ASP A 98 21.78 -11.28 16.16
N ALA A 99 20.48 -11.14 16.45
CA ALA A 99 19.79 -12.01 17.39
C ALA A 99 18.62 -12.76 16.71
N PRO A 100 18.20 -13.92 17.27
CA PRO A 100 16.95 -14.53 16.88
C PRO A 100 15.76 -13.59 17.14
N LEU A 101 14.72 -13.72 16.33
CA LEU A 101 13.42 -13.10 16.64
C LEU A 101 12.94 -13.60 18.00
N ALA A 102 12.53 -12.65 18.85
CA ALA A 102 11.97 -12.95 20.15
C ALA A 102 10.54 -12.40 20.24
N GLU A 103 9.65 -13.17 20.85
CA GLU A 103 8.30 -12.70 21.18
C GLU A 103 8.40 -11.62 22.27
N GLN A 104 7.64 -10.55 22.11
CA GLN A 104 7.46 -9.52 23.13
C GLN A 104 6.05 -9.65 23.68
N ASP A 105 5.92 -10.06 24.93
CA ASP A 105 4.68 -10.09 25.70
C ASP A 105 4.49 -8.83 26.55
N HIS A 106 5.56 -8.05 26.74
CA HIS A 106 5.59 -6.84 27.56
C HIS A 106 6.21 -5.65 26.81
N LEU A 107 5.53 -4.51 26.87
CA LEU A 107 6.00 -3.23 26.34
C LEU A 107 6.02 -2.17 27.44
N ALA A 108 7.03 -1.29 27.41
CA ALA A 108 7.10 -0.14 28.31
C ALA A 108 7.33 1.13 27.49
N VAL A 109 6.50 2.16 27.72
CA VAL A 109 6.61 3.47 27.07
C VAL A 109 6.65 4.60 28.10
N PRO A 110 7.39 5.70 27.86
CA PRO A 110 7.33 6.87 28.73
C PRO A 110 5.94 7.52 28.68
N LEU A 111 5.50 8.07 29.81
CA LEU A 111 4.31 8.92 29.85
C LEU A 111 4.73 10.39 29.71
N GLU A 112 4.37 10.99 28.58
CA GLU A 112 4.66 12.39 28.25
C GLU A 112 3.43 13.32 28.43
N GLY A 113 2.35 12.79 29.02
CA GLY A 113 1.09 13.50 29.20
C GLY A 113 -0.06 12.53 29.55
N PRO A 114 -1.33 12.94 29.36
CA PRO A 114 -2.49 12.10 29.64
C PRO A 114 -2.77 11.06 28.55
N THR A 115 -1.96 11.02 27.48
CA THR A 115 -2.14 10.07 26.38
C THR A 115 -0.80 9.45 26.01
N ALA A 116 -0.78 8.14 25.83
CA ALA A 116 0.35 7.39 25.29
C ALA A 116 -0.11 6.53 24.11
N VAL A 117 0.74 6.42 23.10
CA VAL A 117 0.50 5.54 21.95
C VAL A 117 1.48 4.38 22.02
N VAL A 118 0.93 3.17 22.18
CA VAL A 118 1.71 1.93 22.21
C VAL A 118 1.61 1.28 20.84
N GLN A 119 2.72 1.28 20.11
CA GLN A 119 2.80 0.62 18.81
C GLN A 119 2.96 -0.88 19.02
N LEU A 120 2.04 -1.63 18.46
CA LEU A 120 2.14 -3.06 18.27
C LEU A 120 2.61 -3.31 16.84
N ASP A 121 3.26 -4.45 16.61
CA ASP A 121 3.54 -4.91 15.24
C ASP A 121 2.20 -5.21 14.51
N MET A 122 2.19 -6.08 13.52
CA MET A 122 0.94 -6.58 12.92
C MET A 122 0.06 -7.40 13.90
N SER A 123 0.44 -7.50 15.18
CA SER A 123 -0.32 -8.15 16.26
C SER A 123 -1.55 -7.35 16.69
N ALA A 124 -2.65 -8.05 16.96
CA ALA A 124 -3.89 -7.48 17.47
C ALA A 124 -4.43 -8.39 18.59
N PRO A 125 -3.85 -8.34 19.80
CA PRO A 125 -4.33 -9.15 20.93
C PRO A 125 -5.77 -8.74 21.28
N ASP A 126 -6.58 -9.71 21.72
CA ASP A 126 -7.98 -9.48 22.09
C ASP A 126 -8.09 -8.72 23.42
N ALA A 127 -7.08 -8.84 24.30
CA ALA A 127 -7.04 -8.20 25.61
C ALA A 127 -5.61 -7.83 26.01
N VAL A 128 -5.49 -6.84 26.89
CA VAL A 128 -4.23 -6.36 27.46
C VAL A 128 -4.38 -6.04 28.94
N SER A 129 -3.27 -6.10 29.67
CA SER A 129 -3.11 -5.54 31.01
C SER A 129 -2.29 -4.26 30.90
N ILE A 130 -2.82 -3.16 31.40
CA ILE A 130 -2.21 -1.84 31.32
C ILE A 130 -1.90 -1.35 32.72
N ARG A 131 -0.64 -1.00 32.96
CA ARG A 131 -0.20 -0.49 34.25
C ARG A 131 0.49 0.85 34.12
N VAL A 132 0.06 1.79 34.95
CA VAL A 132 0.63 3.13 35.05
C VAL A 132 1.59 3.15 36.22
N LEU A 133 2.85 3.50 35.96
CA LEU A 133 3.90 3.59 36.96
C LEU A 133 4.34 5.04 37.16
N GLY A 134 4.51 5.43 38.41
CA GLY A 134 5.17 6.68 38.80
C GLY A 134 6.67 6.67 38.46
N PRO A 135 7.36 7.82 38.62
CA PRO A 135 8.78 7.98 38.30
C PRO A 135 9.70 7.08 39.14
N ASP A 136 9.26 6.69 40.34
CA ASP A 136 9.93 5.77 41.25
C ASP A 136 9.58 4.30 40.99
N LYS A 137 8.85 4.01 39.90
CA LYS A 137 8.26 2.71 39.56
C LYS A 137 7.18 2.21 40.52
N THR A 138 6.65 3.09 41.38
CA THR A 138 5.45 2.76 42.15
C THR A 138 4.26 2.62 41.20
N GLU A 139 3.51 1.54 41.34
CA GLU A 139 2.28 1.30 40.61
C GLU A 139 1.20 2.28 41.07
N LEU A 140 0.65 3.02 40.12
CA LEU A 140 -0.43 3.97 40.35
C LEU A 140 -1.78 3.37 39.95
N ALA A 141 -1.84 2.64 38.83
CA ALA A 141 -3.05 1.94 38.41
C ALA A 141 -2.68 0.67 37.61
N ASP A 142 -3.58 -0.31 37.62
CA ASP A 142 -3.52 -1.54 36.83
C ASP A 142 -4.93 -1.86 36.31
N VAL A 143 -5.06 -2.10 35.01
CA VAL A 143 -6.34 -2.35 34.32
C VAL A 143 -6.17 -3.48 33.32
N ASP A 144 -6.98 -4.54 33.48
CA ASP A 144 -7.19 -5.55 32.47
C ASP A 144 -8.40 -5.18 31.60
N THR A 145 -8.25 -5.20 30.27
CA THR A 145 -9.34 -4.84 29.36
C THR A 145 -9.26 -5.56 28.01
N ASP A 146 -10.43 -5.76 27.41
CA ASP A 146 -10.55 -6.22 26.03
C ASP A 146 -10.32 -5.05 25.08
N LEU A 147 -9.73 -5.31 23.92
CA LEU A 147 -9.42 -4.30 22.91
C LEU A 147 -10.45 -4.27 21.79
N ASP A 148 -11.18 -3.16 21.72
CA ASP A 148 -12.10 -2.86 20.62
C ASP A 148 -11.33 -2.30 19.40
N TRP A 149 -10.75 -3.20 18.60
CA TRP A 149 -9.97 -2.83 17.41
C TRP A 149 -10.83 -2.23 16.30
N ARG A 150 -10.39 -1.06 15.79
CA ARG A 150 -10.94 -0.40 14.61
C ARG A 150 -9.90 -0.31 13.51
N ARG A 151 -10.23 -0.75 12.31
CA ARG A 151 -9.39 -0.54 11.12
C ARG A 151 -9.30 0.94 10.77
N VAL A 152 -8.09 1.45 10.59
CA VAL A 152 -7.82 2.86 10.24
C VAL A 152 -7.14 3.03 8.89
N GLY A 153 -6.74 1.93 8.25
CA GLY A 153 -6.20 1.93 6.91
C GLY A 153 -6.19 0.54 6.28
N GLY A 154 -5.80 0.49 5.01
CA GLY A 154 -5.82 -0.73 4.21
C GLY A 154 -7.22 -1.18 3.83
N SER A 155 -7.36 -2.43 3.39
CA SER A 155 -8.62 -3.01 2.95
C SER A 155 -8.91 -4.28 3.75
N GLU A 156 -10.17 -4.73 3.77
CA GLU A 156 -10.50 -6.03 4.39
C GLU A 156 -9.74 -7.19 3.74
N GLN A 157 -9.53 -7.10 2.42
CA GLN A 157 -8.85 -8.14 1.67
C GLN A 157 -7.34 -8.21 1.96
N CYS A 158 -6.70 -7.07 2.21
CA CYS A 158 -5.25 -6.98 2.39
C CYS A 158 -4.81 -6.74 3.83
N GLY A 159 -5.75 -6.62 4.76
CA GLY A 159 -5.45 -6.14 6.08
C GLY A 159 -5.02 -4.67 6.06
N GLY A 160 -4.40 -4.25 7.15
CA GLY A 160 -3.98 -2.88 7.36
C GLY A 160 -4.05 -2.49 8.84
N PRO A 161 -3.55 -1.28 9.15
CA PRO A 161 -3.42 -0.81 10.52
C PRO A 161 -4.77 -0.74 11.23
N MET A 162 -4.72 -1.11 12.51
CA MET A 162 -5.84 -1.04 13.44
C MET A 162 -5.45 -0.24 14.67
N GLU A 163 -6.45 0.42 15.27
CA GLU A 163 -6.32 1.19 16.49
C GLU A 163 -7.36 0.73 17.51
N ALA A 164 -6.98 0.64 18.78
CA ALA A 164 -7.88 0.47 19.90
C ALA A 164 -7.61 1.60 20.92
N THR A 165 -8.65 2.05 21.62
CA THR A 165 -8.52 3.08 22.66
C THR A 165 -8.90 2.49 24.00
N VAL A 166 -8.07 2.73 25.02
CA VAL A 166 -8.33 2.34 26.41
C VAL A 166 -8.25 3.57 27.29
N VAL A 167 -9.24 3.74 28.17
CA VAL A 167 -9.21 4.78 29.22
C VAL A 167 -8.85 4.13 30.55
N VAL A 168 -7.79 4.62 31.19
CA VAL A 168 -7.33 4.17 32.52
C VAL A 168 -7.97 5.07 33.58
N PRO A 169 -8.74 4.53 34.54
CA PRO A 169 -9.33 5.31 35.62
C PRO A 169 -8.25 5.82 36.60
N ALA A 170 -8.50 6.97 37.24
CA ALA A 170 -7.62 7.50 38.25
C ALA A 170 -7.62 6.64 39.54
N PRO A 171 -6.48 6.59 40.27
CA PRO A 171 -6.36 5.85 41.54
C PRO A 171 -7.08 6.46 42.75
#